data_AF-A0A8X6MV48-F1
#
_entry.id   AF-A0A8X6MV48-F1
#
_cell.length_a   1.000
_cell.length_b   1.000
_cell.length_c   1.000
_cell.angle_alpha   90.00
_cell.angle_beta   90.00
_cell.angle_gamma   90.00
#
_symmetry.space_group_name_H-M   'P 1'
#
loop_
_entity.id
_entity.type
_entity.pdbx_description
1 polymer ?
#
loop_
_entity_poly.entity_id
_entity_poly.type
_entity_poly.pdbx_seq_one_letter_code
_entity_poly.pdbx_strand_id
1 'polypeptide(L)'
;MVFGNTITLPGEFFEPPSQAPTDTSEFLSRLRETFRSLKPTPASCHSSTSCFVHTALKTCSHVFVRVEGLKPSLTAPYQGPFEVLSRTDKHFTININDRTSTISIDRLKPAFLLNDTDSTKEPSLEKKRNRPVVHPPRLDHNVPVPATTRSGRKVRFNPKYL
;
A
#
# COMPACT_ATOMS: atom_id res chain seq x y z
N MET A 1 -41.77 -16.34 -43.33
CA MET A 1 -41.25 -15.01 -43.71
C MET A 1 -41.19 -14.16 -42.44
N VAL A 2 -39.99 -13.79 -41.97
CA VAL A 2 -39.81 -13.04 -40.70
C VAL A 2 -39.66 -11.55 -41.03
N PHE A 3 -40.75 -10.84 -40.76
CA PHE A 3 -40.97 -9.40 -40.49
C PHE A 3 -39.86 -8.38 -40.80
N GLY A 4 -39.98 -7.69 -41.94
CA GLY A 4 -40.24 -6.24 -42.02
C GLY A 4 -39.22 -5.19 -41.58
N ASN A 5 -38.17 -5.51 -40.79
CA ASN A 5 -37.18 -4.53 -40.33
C ASN A 5 -35.76 -4.85 -40.82
N THR A 6 -34.99 -3.80 -41.09
CA THR A 6 -33.57 -3.88 -41.47
C THR A 6 -32.74 -4.50 -40.33
N ILE A 7 -31.89 -5.46 -40.68
CA ILE A 7 -30.96 -6.13 -39.75
C ILE A 7 -29.96 -5.08 -39.23
N THR A 8 -29.96 -4.82 -37.91
CA THR A 8 -29.00 -3.90 -37.28
C THR A 8 -27.69 -4.60 -36.94
N LEU A 9 -26.59 -3.84 -36.99
CA LEU A 9 -25.27 -4.39 -36.67
C LEU A 9 -25.06 -4.50 -35.15
N PRO A 10 -24.30 -5.49 -34.65
CA PRO A 10 -23.88 -5.52 -33.26
C PRO A 10 -23.11 -4.24 -32.89
N GLY A 11 -23.67 -3.42 -32.00
CA GLY A 11 -23.08 -2.13 -31.56
C GLY A 11 -23.77 -0.87 -32.09
N GLU A 12 -24.82 -1.01 -32.91
CA GLU A 12 -25.65 0.10 -33.38
C GLU A 12 -26.68 0.48 -32.30
N PHE A 13 -26.27 1.32 -31.35
CA PHE A 13 -27.09 1.72 -30.19
C PHE A 13 -28.07 2.86 -30.44
N PHE A 14 -27.92 3.59 -31.55
CA PHE A 14 -28.68 4.79 -31.82
C PHE A 14 -29.63 4.56 -32.98
N GLU A 15 -30.92 4.73 -32.74
CA GLU A 15 -31.90 4.84 -33.81
C GLU A 15 -31.56 6.07 -34.67
N PRO A 16 -31.60 5.95 -36.02
CA PRO A 16 -31.39 7.11 -36.87
C PRO A 16 -32.43 8.17 -36.51
N PRO A 17 -32.02 9.43 -36.28
CA PRO A 17 -32.96 10.46 -35.87
C PRO A 17 -34.05 10.62 -36.94
N SER A 18 -35.31 10.74 -36.51
CA SER A 18 -36.47 10.93 -37.40
C SER A 18 -36.34 12.15 -38.32
N GLN A 19 -35.43 13.07 -38.00
CA GLN A 19 -35.01 14.19 -38.84
C GLN A 19 -33.49 14.16 -38.94
N ALA A 20 -32.96 14.09 -40.16
CA ALA A 20 -31.55 14.31 -40.40
C ALA A 20 -31.18 15.72 -39.89
N PRO A 21 -30.13 15.89 -39.07
CA PRO A 21 -29.70 17.20 -38.63
C PRO A 21 -29.37 18.03 -39.86
N THR A 22 -30.08 19.14 -40.04
CA THR A 22 -29.94 20.02 -41.21
C THR A 22 -28.56 20.68 -41.23
N ASP A 23 -27.94 20.85 -40.06
CA ASP A 23 -26.57 21.31 -39.90
C ASP A 23 -25.81 20.48 -38.83
N THR A 24 -24.62 20.00 -39.20
CA THR A 24 -23.69 19.30 -38.31
C THR A 24 -23.24 20.17 -37.12
N SER A 25 -23.20 21.49 -37.29
CA SER A 25 -22.76 22.43 -36.26
C SER A 25 -23.71 22.49 -35.06
N GLU A 26 -25.02 22.44 -35.34
CA GLU A 26 -26.08 22.44 -34.34
C GLU A 26 -26.08 21.14 -33.54
N PHE A 27 -25.92 20.01 -34.22
CA PHE A 27 -25.82 18.70 -33.59
C PHE A 27 -24.64 18.63 -32.60
N LEU A 28 -23.46 19.08 -33.01
CA LEU A 28 -22.27 19.10 -32.14
C LEU A 28 -22.45 20.05 -30.95
N SER A 29 -23.13 21.17 -31.15
CA SER A 29 -23.43 22.13 -30.08
C SER A 29 -24.35 21.51 -29.04
N ARG A 30 -25.43 20.88 -29.47
CA ARG A 30 -26.35 20.14 -28.60
C ARG A 30 -25.66 18.99 -27.86
N LEU A 31 -24.81 18.23 -28.55
CA LEU A 31 -24.05 17.13 -27.94
C LEU A 31 -23.08 17.62 -26.85
N ARG A 32 -22.40 18.75 -27.10
CA ARG A 32 -21.51 19.35 -26.09
C ARG A 32 -22.30 19.84 -24.88
N GLU A 33 -23.46 20.43 -25.08
CA GLU A 33 -24.34 20.87 -24.00
C GLU A 33 -24.87 19.70 -23.17
N THR A 34 -25.30 18.61 -23.82
CA THR A 34 -25.76 17.41 -23.10
C THR A 34 -24.64 16.82 -22.26
N PHE A 35 -23.44 16.59 -22.81
CA PHE A 35 -22.31 16.08 -22.03
C PHE A 35 -21.85 17.02 -20.92
N ARG A 36 -21.94 18.35 -21.09
CA ARG A 36 -21.69 19.32 -20.01
C ARG A 36 -22.74 19.23 -18.90
N SER A 37 -23.99 18.91 -19.25
CA SER A 37 -25.07 18.76 -18.27
C SER A 37 -25.00 17.45 -17.50
N LEU A 38 -24.38 16.41 -18.08
CA LEU A 38 -24.14 15.13 -17.42
C LEU A 38 -23.13 15.32 -16.28
N LYS A 39 -23.64 15.48 -15.06
CA LYS A 39 -22.84 15.45 -13.84
C LYS A 39 -22.90 14.05 -13.25
N PRO A 40 -21.79 13.52 -12.72
CA PRO A 40 -21.82 12.32 -11.92
C PRO A 40 -22.83 12.48 -10.77
N THR A 41 -23.74 11.52 -10.61
CA THR A 41 -24.61 11.48 -9.44
C THR A 41 -23.74 11.30 -8.21
N PRO A 42 -23.89 12.13 -7.16
CA PRO A 42 -23.11 11.98 -5.94
C PRO A 42 -23.38 10.60 -5.35
N ALA A 43 -22.39 9.72 -5.41
CA ALA A 43 -22.44 8.43 -4.75
C ALA A 43 -22.19 8.63 -3.25
N SER A 44 -22.80 7.78 -2.41
CA SER A 44 -22.53 7.81 -0.98
C SER A 44 -21.06 7.48 -0.71
N CYS A 45 -20.30 8.47 -0.21
CA CYS A 45 -18.92 8.30 0.20
C CYS A 45 -18.89 7.79 1.64
N HIS A 46 -18.68 6.48 1.82
CA HIS A 46 -18.57 5.85 3.15
C HIS A 46 -17.17 6.00 3.76
N SER A 47 -16.24 6.64 3.05
CA SER A 47 -14.84 6.84 3.42
C SER A 47 -14.63 8.29 3.84
N SER A 48 -15.01 8.64 5.07
CA SER A 48 -14.72 9.95 5.67
C SER A 48 -13.31 10.04 6.28
N THR A 49 -12.53 8.95 6.22
CA THR A 49 -11.22 8.89 6.87
C THR A 49 -10.17 9.63 6.04
N SER A 50 -9.53 10.63 6.63
CA SER A 50 -8.35 11.28 6.07
C SER A 50 -7.28 10.22 5.76
N CYS A 51 -6.65 10.30 4.58
CA CYS A 51 -5.57 9.39 4.23
C CYS A 51 -4.44 9.48 5.27
N PHE A 52 -4.05 8.32 5.82
CA PHE A 52 -2.97 8.28 6.79
C PHE A 52 -1.64 8.51 6.08
N VAL A 53 -0.93 9.56 6.48
CA VAL A 53 0.42 9.87 6.01
C VAL A 53 1.36 9.81 7.20
N HIS A 54 2.45 9.06 7.05
CA HIS A 54 3.43 8.92 8.12
C HIS A 54 4.14 10.25 8.38
N THR A 55 4.10 10.75 9.62
CA THR A 55 4.66 12.07 10.00
C THR A 55 6.14 12.23 9.68
N ALA A 56 6.92 11.18 9.87
CA ALA A 56 8.36 11.17 9.54
C ALA A 56 8.66 11.43 8.05
N LEU A 57 7.71 11.28 7.12
CA LEU A 57 7.94 11.64 5.71
C LEU A 57 8.25 13.13 5.52
N LYS A 58 7.82 13.98 6.45
CA LYS A 58 8.12 15.41 6.43
C LYS A 58 9.59 15.72 6.69
N THR A 59 10.28 14.86 7.45
CA THR A 59 11.64 15.12 7.96
C THR A 59 12.68 14.08 7.58
N CYS A 60 12.28 12.90 7.07
CA CYS A 60 13.20 11.81 6.77
C CYS A 60 14.17 12.16 5.64
N SER A 61 15.46 11.87 5.81
CA SER A 61 16.47 12.06 4.76
C SER A 61 16.32 11.06 3.63
N HIS A 62 15.93 9.82 3.95
CA HIS A 62 15.79 8.74 2.99
C HIS A 62 14.41 8.10 3.04
N VAL A 63 13.99 7.51 1.93
CA VAL A 63 12.70 6.82 1.78
C VAL A 63 12.85 5.51 1.03
N PHE A 64 12.02 4.55 1.39
CA PHE A 64 11.78 3.33 0.64
C PHE A 64 10.66 3.54 -0.37
N VAL A 65 10.86 3.04 -1.59
CA VAL A 65 9.90 3.18 -2.70
C VAL A 65 9.22 1.85 -2.97
N ARG A 66 7.88 1.86 -3.00
CA ARG A 66 7.10 0.68 -3.37
C ARG A 66 7.27 0.37 -4.85
N VAL A 67 7.67 -0.86 -5.16
CA VAL A 67 7.71 -1.35 -6.55
C VAL A 67 6.28 -1.68 -6.98
N GLU A 68 5.86 -1.21 -8.16
CA GLU A 68 4.54 -1.49 -8.74
C GLU A 68 4.64 -2.62 -9.77
N GLY A 69 3.54 -3.36 -9.98
CA GLY A 69 3.45 -4.43 -10.98
C GLY A 69 3.58 -5.85 -10.44
N LEU A 70 3.53 -6.82 -11.36
CA LEU A 70 3.66 -8.24 -11.06
C LEU A 70 5.09 -8.56 -10.66
N LYS A 71 5.27 -9.18 -9.49
CA LYS A 71 6.58 -9.53 -8.94
C LYS A 71 6.70 -11.04 -8.82
N PRO A 72 7.89 -11.62 -9.03
CA PRO A 72 8.11 -13.01 -8.70
C PRO A 72 7.95 -13.24 -7.19
N SER A 73 7.68 -14.49 -6.82
CA SER A 73 7.55 -14.89 -5.42
C SER A 73 8.78 -14.47 -4.61
N LEU A 74 8.58 -14.07 -3.35
CA LEU A 74 9.63 -13.65 -2.41
C LEU A 74 10.40 -12.38 -2.78
N THR A 75 9.87 -11.54 -3.67
CA THR A 75 10.48 -10.23 -3.97
C THR A 75 10.12 -9.19 -2.91
N ALA A 76 11.10 -8.39 -2.48
CA ALA A 76 10.86 -7.28 -1.56
C ALA A 76 9.85 -6.28 -2.17
N PRO A 77 8.80 -5.87 -1.42
CA PRO A 77 7.78 -4.98 -1.97
C PRO A 77 8.28 -3.54 -2.13
N TYR A 78 9.34 -3.16 -1.41
CA TYR A 78 9.98 -1.86 -1.45
C TYR A 78 11.45 -2.01 -1.82
N GLN A 79 11.97 -1.01 -2.52
CA GLN A 79 13.38 -0.90 -2.86
C GLN A 79 14.00 0.26 -2.10
N GLY A 80 15.24 0.05 -1.63
CA GLY A 80 16.28 1.02 -1.28
C GLY A 80 15.90 2.11 -0.26
N PRO A 81 16.79 2.50 0.65
CA PRO A 81 16.75 3.85 1.17
C PRO A 81 17.29 4.79 0.09
N PHE A 82 16.40 5.53 -0.59
CA PHE A 82 16.78 6.55 -1.56
C PHE A 82 16.82 7.91 -0.90
N GLU A 83 17.82 8.72 -1.26
CA GLU A 83 17.97 10.08 -0.77
C GLU A 83 16.83 10.97 -1.30
N VAL A 84 16.23 11.76 -0.41
CA VAL A 84 15.18 12.71 -0.76
C VAL A 84 15.80 14.08 -1.03
N LEU A 85 15.69 14.54 -2.27
CA LEU A 85 16.21 15.82 -2.74
C LEU A 85 15.24 16.98 -2.46
N SER A 86 13.95 16.78 -2.73
CA SER A 86 12.90 17.77 -2.46
C SER A 86 11.55 17.13 -2.14
N ARG A 87 10.67 17.90 -1.48
CA ARG A 87 9.38 17.42 -0.96
C ARG A 87 8.27 18.41 -1.28
N THR A 88 7.12 17.89 -1.67
CA THR A 88 5.84 18.58 -1.83
C THR A 88 4.75 17.78 -1.10
N ASP A 89 3.59 18.35 -0.86
CA ASP A 89 2.47 17.70 -0.15
C ASP A 89 2.08 16.33 -0.74
N LYS A 90 2.16 16.19 -2.06
CA LYS A 90 1.74 14.96 -2.76
C LYS A 90 2.91 14.15 -3.30
N HIS A 91 4.05 14.76 -3.59
CA HIS A 91 5.13 14.16 -4.39
C HIS A 91 6.49 14.49 -3.79
N PHE A 92 7.43 13.56 -3.93
CA PHE A 92 8.81 13.68 -3.49
C PHE A 92 9.72 13.48 -4.67
N THR A 93 10.80 14.25 -4.72
CA THR A 93 11.86 14.06 -5.69
C THR A 93 13.02 13.38 -4.99
N ILE A 94 13.41 12.22 -5.50
CA ILE A 94 14.43 11.36 -4.89
C ILE A 94 15.56 11.05 -5.88
N ASN A 95 16.73 10.71 -5.36
CA ASN A 95 17.86 10.23 -6.14
C ASN A 95 17.84 8.69 -6.21
N ILE A 96 17.67 8.15 -7.41
CA ILE A 96 17.79 6.71 -7.71
C ILE A 96 18.94 6.54 -8.69
N ASN A 97 20.06 5.96 -8.25
CA ASN A 97 21.23 5.69 -9.09
C ASN A 97 21.68 6.93 -9.90
N ASP A 98 21.87 8.06 -9.23
CA ASP A 98 22.25 9.37 -9.80
C ASP A 98 21.22 9.98 -10.76
N ARG A 99 19.99 9.45 -10.77
CA ARG A 99 18.88 9.99 -11.53
C ARG A 99 17.82 10.52 -10.60
N THR A 100 17.36 11.72 -10.91
CA THR A 100 16.27 12.38 -10.20
C THR A 100 14.94 11.78 -10.64
N SER A 101 14.13 11.31 -9.69
CA SER A 101 12.81 10.73 -9.96
C SER A 101 11.75 11.31 -9.04
N THR A 102 10.57 11.61 -9.59
CA THR A 102 9.43 12.16 -8.84
C THR A 102 8.42 11.06 -8.54
N ILE A 103 8.12 10.85 -7.25
CA ILE A 103 7.29 9.76 -6.76
C ILE A 103 6.18 10.31 -5.85
N SER A 104 4.97 9.80 -6.02
CA SER A 104 3.83 10.12 -5.14
C SER A 104 4.07 9.61 -3.71
N ILE A 105 3.58 10.37 -2.73
CA ILE A 105 3.69 10.05 -1.32
C ILE A 105 3.10 8.67 -0.95
N ASP A 106 2.07 8.23 -1.68
CA ASP A 106 1.39 6.95 -1.47
C ASP A 106 2.29 5.71 -1.70
N ARG A 107 3.40 5.89 -2.40
CA ARG A 107 4.38 4.83 -2.69
C ARG A 107 5.62 4.91 -1.80
N LEU A 108 5.65 5.83 -0.84
CA LEU A 108 6.81 6.09 -0.01
C LEU A 108 6.61 5.59 1.41
N LYS A 109 7.70 5.08 1.98
CA LYS A 109 7.81 4.80 3.41
C LYS A 109 9.10 5.44 3.93
N PRO A 110 9.09 6.13 5.07
CA PRO A 110 10.32 6.73 5.61
C PRO A 110 11.34 5.63 5.92
N ALA A 111 12.60 5.89 5.56
CA ALA A 111 13.73 5.05 5.94
C ALA A 111 14.41 5.66 7.17
N PHE A 112 14.53 4.87 8.23
CA PHE A 112 15.25 5.25 9.44
C PHE A 112 16.65 4.65 9.34
N LEU A 113 17.64 5.50 9.08
CA LEU A 113 19.04 5.10 9.07
C LEU A 113 19.62 5.38 10.45
N LEU A 114 20.50 4.49 10.91
CA LEU A 114 21.31 4.73 12.10
C LEU A 114 22.36 5.76 11.69
N ASN A 115 22.36 6.93 12.34
CA ASN A 115 23.46 7.87 12.18
C ASN A 115 24.62 7.38 13.04
N ASP A 116 25.77 7.08 12.44
CA ASP A 116 27.00 6.71 13.18
C ASP A 116 27.57 7.87 14.03
N THR A 117 26.96 9.06 13.97
CA THR A 117 27.38 10.24 14.73
C THR A 117 26.83 10.29 16.16
N ASP A 118 26.05 9.30 16.60
CA ASP A 118 25.65 9.14 18.00
C ASP A 118 26.52 8.08 18.71
N SER A 119 27.84 8.27 18.66
CA SER A 119 28.65 7.81 19.79
C SER A 119 28.18 8.59 21.02
N THR A 120 27.42 7.93 21.89
CA THR A 120 26.84 8.44 23.16
C THR A 120 25.44 9.04 23.03
N LYS A 121 24.44 8.17 22.83
CA LYS A 121 23.25 8.05 23.70
C LYS A 121 22.44 6.85 23.22
N GLU A 122 22.93 5.67 23.54
CA GLU A 122 22.04 4.56 23.84
C GLU A 122 20.97 5.09 24.82
N PRO A 123 19.67 5.12 24.50
CA PRO A 123 18.71 4.95 25.57
C PRO A 123 19.03 3.55 26.06
N SER A 124 19.75 3.45 27.19
CA SER A 124 19.90 2.20 27.87
C SER A 124 18.48 1.70 28.11
N LEU A 125 18.01 0.83 27.24
CA LEU A 125 17.04 -0.18 27.60
C LEU A 125 17.82 -1.04 28.56
N GLU A 126 17.91 -0.56 29.79
CA GLU A 126 18.19 -1.31 30.99
C GLU A 126 16.99 -2.24 31.14
N LYS A 127 16.89 -3.16 30.19
CA LYS A 127 16.19 -4.40 30.33
C LYS A 127 17.00 -5.06 31.41
N LYS A 128 16.56 -4.86 32.67
CA LYS A 128 16.87 -5.76 33.78
C LYS A 128 16.60 -7.15 33.25
N ARG A 129 17.63 -7.74 32.68
CA ARG A 129 17.67 -9.12 32.30
C ARG A 129 17.90 -9.78 33.63
N ASN A 130 16.82 -9.96 34.38
CA ASN A 130 16.74 -10.97 35.40
C ASN A 130 16.92 -12.29 34.65
N ARG A 131 18.16 -12.64 34.30
CA ARG A 131 18.56 -14.03 34.11
C ARG A 131 18.46 -14.58 35.54
N PRO A 132 17.54 -15.51 35.82
CA PRO A 132 17.80 -16.37 36.96
C PRO A 132 19.08 -17.11 36.61
N VAL A 133 20.12 -16.90 37.41
CA VAL A 133 21.27 -17.80 37.45
C VAL A 133 20.70 -19.11 37.97
N VAL A 134 20.27 -19.97 37.04
CA VAL A 134 19.95 -21.35 37.35
C VAL A 134 21.31 -22.03 37.47
N HIS A 135 21.83 -22.07 38.70
CA HIS A 135 22.82 -23.08 39.05
C HIS A 135 22.22 -24.44 38.67
N PRO A 136 22.96 -25.33 37.97
CA PRO A 136 22.47 -26.67 37.73
C PRO A 136 22.39 -27.40 39.07
N PRO A 137 21.20 -27.81 39.56
CA PRO A 137 21.15 -28.83 40.58
C PRO A 137 21.38 -30.17 39.87
N ARG A 138 22.03 -31.04 40.63
CA ARG A 138 22.52 -32.34 40.21
C ARG A 138 21.38 -33.26 39.76
N LEU A 139 21.77 -34.24 38.95
CA LEU A 139 20.99 -35.38 38.50
C LEU A 139 20.07 -35.92 39.59
N ASP A 140 18.76 -35.94 39.35
CA ASP A 140 17.83 -36.91 39.91
C ASP A 140 16.67 -37.12 38.91
N HIS A 141 16.34 -38.39 38.66
CA HIS A 141 15.43 -38.83 37.62
C HIS A 141 13.95 -38.56 37.97
N ASN A 142 13.13 -38.33 36.94
CA ASN A 142 11.65 -38.37 36.90
C ASN A 142 10.82 -37.16 37.39
N VAL A 143 10.89 -35.99 36.72
CA VAL A 143 9.77 -35.02 36.70
C VAL A 143 9.58 -34.41 35.30
N PRO A 144 8.38 -34.44 34.68
CA PRO A 144 8.15 -33.81 33.38
C PRO A 144 8.06 -32.29 33.51
N VAL A 145 9.00 -31.57 32.90
CA VAL A 145 9.00 -30.10 32.84
C VAL A 145 7.97 -29.62 31.80
N PRO A 146 7.07 -28.67 32.11
CA PRO A 146 6.08 -28.17 31.16
C PRO A 146 6.72 -27.35 30.03
N ALA A 147 6.53 -27.78 28.78
CA ALA A 147 6.98 -27.05 27.60
C ALA A 147 6.24 -25.70 27.50
N THR A 148 7.01 -24.61 27.37
CA THR A 148 6.48 -23.24 27.33
C THR A 148 6.96 -22.56 26.05
N THR A 149 6.05 -21.88 25.34
CA THR A 149 6.41 -21.13 24.11
C THR A 149 7.15 -19.84 24.45
N ARG A 150 7.76 -19.20 23.43
CA ARG A 150 8.44 -17.89 23.57
C ARG A 150 7.56 -16.77 24.16
N SER A 151 6.23 -16.90 24.08
CA SER A 151 5.26 -15.96 24.67
C SER A 151 4.87 -16.28 26.13
N GLY A 152 5.42 -17.35 26.72
CA GLY A 152 5.06 -17.80 28.07
C GLY A 152 3.84 -18.73 28.14
N ARG A 153 3.22 -19.08 27.00
CA ARG A 153 2.07 -19.99 26.98
C ARG A 153 2.52 -21.43 27.27
N LYS A 154 1.95 -22.04 28.32
CA LYS A 154 2.13 -23.47 28.65
C LYS A 154 1.45 -24.33 27.59
N VAL A 155 2.18 -25.29 27.04
CA VAL A 155 1.68 -26.23 26.03
C VAL A 155 1.82 -27.64 26.56
N ARG A 156 0.74 -28.42 26.43
CA ARG A 156 0.75 -29.86 26.67
C ARG A 156 0.72 -30.54 25.32
N PHE A 157 1.77 -31.28 24.98
CA PHE A 157 1.77 -32.12 23.80
C PHE A 157 1.06 -33.43 24.14
N ASN A 158 0.18 -33.87 23.24
CA ASN A 158 -0.52 -35.14 23.39
C ASN A 158 0.45 -36.27 22.97
N PRO A 159 0.77 -37.24 23.84
CA PRO A 159 1.76 -38.27 23.58
C PRO A 159 1.37 -39.23 22.45
N LYS A 160 0.12 -39.17 21.94
CA LYS A 160 -0.31 -39.96 20.78
C LYS A 160 0.33 -39.51 19.46
N TYR A 161 0.95 -38.33 19.43
CA TYR A 161 1.53 -37.72 18.23
C TYR A 161 3.04 -37.45 18.34
N LEU A 162 3.71 -38.06 19.32
CA LEU A 162 5.16 -38.08 19.52
C LEU A 162 5.67 -39.50 19.32
#